data_AF-A0A1F9ATU6-F1
#
_entry.id   AF-A0A1F9ATU6-F1
#
_cell.length_a   1.000
_cell.length_b   1.000
_cell.length_c   1.000
_cell.angle_alpha   90.00
_cell.angle_beta   90.00
_cell.angle_gamma   90.00
#
_symmetry.space_group_name_H-M   'P 1'
#
loop_
_entity.id
_entity.type
_entity.pdbx_description
1 polymer ?
#
loop_
_entity_poly.entity_id
_entity_poly.type
_entity_poly.pdbx_seq_one_letter_code
_entity_poly.pdbx_strand_id
1 'polypeptide(L)'
;MTKKRTGKKGVESRSSRKRNEQSEARSEAKKIIRYGKVVYNVFWDSGGPGAGADYECVYRWRDKYAVCLSFDEPQGPFGTIRAAICGADLNFVTPATVEIQSMELVSKEIAKLLRCQLDPPFFLRINGEPWALSEKRKFVPKIEKATFGEV
;
A
#
# COMPACT_ATOMS: atom_id res chain seq x y z
N MET A 1 -45.10 -46.20 16.39
CA MET A 1 -44.79 -45.73 15.03
C MET A 1 -43.95 -44.46 15.11
N THR A 2 -42.69 -44.58 14.72
CA THR A 2 -41.62 -43.58 14.87
C THR A 2 -41.66 -42.57 13.72
N LYS A 3 -41.91 -41.29 13.98
CA LYS A 3 -41.66 -40.21 13.00
C LYS A 3 -40.29 -39.59 13.26
N LYS A 4 -39.31 -39.98 12.46
CA LYS A 4 -37.99 -39.34 12.34
C LYS A 4 -38.18 -37.89 11.87
N ARG A 5 -37.75 -36.92 12.69
CA ARG A 5 -37.52 -35.54 12.26
C ARG A 5 -36.19 -35.49 11.52
N THR A 6 -36.22 -35.46 10.20
CA THR A 6 -35.05 -35.14 9.37
C THR A 6 -34.82 -33.63 9.40
N GLY A 7 -33.68 -33.24 9.97
CA GLY A 7 -33.25 -31.85 10.08
C GLY A 7 -33.17 -31.15 8.72
N LYS A 8 -33.73 -29.94 8.65
CA LYS A 8 -33.40 -28.98 7.59
C LYS A 8 -31.92 -28.58 7.79
N LYS A 9 -31.02 -29.12 6.96
CA LYS A 9 -29.70 -28.52 6.75
C LYS A 9 -29.95 -27.10 6.23
N GLY A 10 -29.60 -26.10 7.04
CA GLY A 10 -29.75 -24.69 6.68
C GLY A 10 -28.96 -24.40 5.42
N VAL A 11 -29.66 -24.09 4.33
CA VAL A 11 -29.04 -23.55 3.13
C VAL A 11 -28.76 -22.08 3.43
N GLU A 12 -27.52 -21.77 3.81
CA GLU A 12 -27.09 -20.38 3.92
C GLU A 12 -27.31 -19.65 2.58
N SER A 13 -27.93 -18.48 2.67
CA SER A 13 -28.12 -17.60 1.52
C SER A 13 -26.78 -17.09 0.99
N ARG A 14 -26.68 -16.79 -0.32
CA ARG A 14 -25.49 -16.15 -0.91
C ARG A 14 -25.13 -14.82 -0.23
N SER A 15 -26.12 -14.12 0.32
CA SER A 15 -25.93 -12.86 1.04
C SER A 15 -25.28 -13.06 2.42
N SER A 16 -25.67 -14.10 3.16
CA SER A 16 -25.03 -14.41 4.47
C SER A 16 -23.58 -14.86 4.31
N ARG A 17 -23.25 -15.64 3.28
CA ARG A 17 -21.87 -16.07 3.01
C ARG A 17 -20.93 -14.91 2.70
N LYS A 18 -21.34 -14.02 1.77
CA LYS A 18 -20.55 -12.82 1.42
C LYS A 18 -20.26 -11.93 2.64
N ARG A 19 -21.26 -11.76 3.54
CA ARG A 19 -21.07 -10.96 4.77
C ARG A 19 -20.08 -11.60 5.74
N ASN A 20 -20.14 -12.93 5.92
CA ASN A 20 -19.18 -13.64 6.76
C ASN A 20 -17.77 -13.57 6.18
N GLU A 21 -17.60 -13.84 4.88
CA GLU A 21 -16.30 -13.74 4.20
C GLU A 21 -15.68 -12.34 4.35
N GLN A 22 -16.49 -11.28 4.21
CA GLN A 22 -16.03 -9.90 4.38
C GLN A 22 -15.67 -9.57 5.84
N SER A 23 -16.41 -10.11 6.81
CA SER A 23 -16.12 -9.97 8.24
C SER A 23 -14.82 -10.67 8.63
N GLU A 24 -14.60 -11.88 8.13
CA GLU A 24 -13.38 -12.66 8.35
C GLU A 24 -12.16 -11.98 7.73
N ALA A 25 -12.27 -11.51 6.49
CA ALA A 25 -11.21 -10.77 5.81
C ALA A 25 -10.81 -9.50 6.57
N ARG A 26 -11.79 -8.71 7.05
CA ARG A 26 -11.53 -7.53 7.88
C ARG A 26 -10.87 -7.89 9.22
N SER A 27 -11.26 -9.00 9.84
CA SER A 27 -10.63 -9.51 11.07
C SER A 27 -9.18 -9.91 10.82
N GLU A 28 -8.90 -10.56 9.68
CA GLU A 28 -7.55 -10.97 9.29
C GLU A 28 -6.66 -9.77 8.96
N ALA A 29 -7.15 -8.77 8.22
CA ALA A 29 -6.41 -7.54 7.93
C ALA A 29 -5.99 -6.82 9.23
N LYS A 30 -6.90 -6.72 10.21
CA LYS A 30 -6.60 -6.16 11.54
C LYS A 30 -5.52 -6.95 12.29
N LYS A 31 -5.50 -8.28 12.17
CA LYS A 31 -4.42 -9.11 12.76
C LYS A 31 -3.09 -8.86 12.06
N ILE A 32 -3.07 -8.76 10.74
CA ILE A 32 -1.86 -8.48 9.96
C ILE A 32 -1.29 -7.11 10.37
N ILE A 33 -2.11 -6.08 10.51
CA ILE A 33 -1.65 -4.75 10.96
C ILE A 33 -1.14 -4.81 12.40
N ARG A 34 -1.85 -5.51 13.30
CA ARG A 34 -1.49 -5.58 14.73
C ARG A 34 -0.20 -6.35 15.01
N TYR A 35 0.06 -7.43 14.27
CA TYR A 35 1.16 -8.37 14.55
C TYR A 35 2.24 -8.40 13.45
N GLY A 36 1.97 -7.76 12.32
CA GLY A 36 2.87 -7.71 11.19
C GLY A 36 3.94 -6.63 11.32
N LYS A 37 4.83 -6.61 10.34
CA LYS A 37 5.86 -5.58 10.17
C LYS A 37 5.51 -4.72 8.96
N VAL A 38 5.83 -3.43 9.03
CA VAL A 38 5.75 -2.53 7.86
C VAL A 38 6.79 -2.99 6.84
N VAL A 39 6.36 -3.24 5.60
CA VAL A 39 7.22 -3.69 4.49
C VAL A 39 7.20 -2.74 3.30
N TYR A 40 6.24 -1.80 3.29
CA TYR A 40 6.17 -0.70 2.35
C TYR A 40 5.45 0.47 3.01
N ASN A 41 5.92 1.70 2.80
CA ASN A 41 5.21 2.90 3.21
C ASN A 41 5.38 4.03 2.19
N VAL A 42 4.39 4.91 2.15
CA VAL A 42 4.44 6.19 1.44
C VAL A 42 4.29 7.30 2.45
N PHE A 43 5.25 8.22 2.46
CA PHE A 43 5.19 9.44 3.24
C PHE A 43 4.63 10.58 2.39
N TRP A 44 3.58 11.21 2.91
CA TRP A 44 2.96 12.38 2.33
C TRP A 44 3.21 13.59 3.19
N ASP A 45 3.61 14.70 2.56
CA ASP A 45 3.67 16.01 3.19
C ASP A 45 3.16 17.04 2.19
N SER A 46 2.05 17.67 2.55
CA SER A 46 1.43 18.71 1.72
C SER A 46 2.14 20.06 1.83
N GLY A 47 3.02 20.24 2.81
CA GLY A 47 3.73 21.50 3.09
C GLY A 47 2.82 22.65 3.56
N GLY A 48 1.51 22.41 3.65
CA GLY A 48 0.51 23.41 4.03
C GLY A 48 0.27 23.43 5.55
N PRO A 49 0.16 24.63 6.18
CA PRO A 49 -0.27 24.71 7.57
C PRO A 49 -1.60 23.99 7.80
N GLY A 50 -1.61 22.99 8.69
CA GLY A 50 -2.81 22.21 9.02
C GLY A 50 -3.23 21.15 8.01
N ALA A 51 -2.51 21.00 6.89
CA ALA A 51 -2.81 19.99 5.85
C ALA A 51 -2.19 18.62 6.13
N GLY A 52 -1.35 18.53 7.17
CA GLY A 52 -0.85 17.28 7.73
C GLY A 52 0.27 16.61 6.93
N ALA A 53 1.00 15.75 7.62
CA ALA A 53 1.96 14.82 7.06
C ALA A 53 1.72 13.45 7.69
N ASP A 54 1.71 12.39 6.88
CA ASP A 54 1.36 11.06 7.36
C ASP A 54 2.00 9.93 6.53
N TYR A 55 1.96 8.72 7.09
CA TYR A 55 2.46 7.50 6.47
C TYR A 55 1.33 6.52 6.17
N GLU A 56 1.21 6.17 4.89
CA GLU A 56 0.33 5.09 4.47
C GLU A 56 1.13 3.79 4.34
N CYS A 57 0.69 2.72 5.00
CA CYS A 57 1.56 1.57 5.29
C CYS A 57 0.98 0.23 4.81
N VAL A 58 1.84 -0.61 4.24
CA VAL A 58 1.60 -2.03 3.99
C VAL A 58 2.31 -2.86 5.05
N TYR A 59 1.56 -3.71 5.72
CA TYR A 59 2.03 -4.65 6.72
C TYR A 59 2.09 -6.05 6.15
N ARG A 60 3.12 -6.81 6.53
CA ARG A 60 3.20 -8.25 6.27
C ARG A 60 3.17 -9.03 7.57
N TRP A 61 2.35 -10.07 7.60
CA TRP A 61 2.36 -11.07 8.65
C TRP A 61 2.16 -12.45 8.03
N ARG A 62 3.11 -13.36 8.28
CA ARG A 62 3.23 -14.63 7.53
C ARG A 62 3.36 -14.32 6.02
N ASP A 63 2.55 -14.96 5.18
CA ASP A 63 2.54 -14.78 3.73
C ASP A 63 1.34 -13.96 3.23
N LYS A 64 0.84 -13.06 4.10
CA LYS A 64 -0.30 -12.18 3.80
C LYS A 64 0.06 -10.73 4.09
N TYR A 65 -0.60 -9.84 3.35
CA TYR A 65 -0.39 -8.40 3.43
C TYR A 65 -1.70 -7.69 3.78
N ALA A 66 -1.61 -6.58 4.50
CA ALA A 66 -2.73 -5.68 4.75
C ALA A 66 -2.27 -4.24 4.64
N VAL A 67 -3.19 -3.35 4.25
CA VAL A 67 -2.93 -1.91 4.15
C VAL A 67 -3.66 -1.20 5.27
N CYS A 68 -2.96 -0.31 5.96
CA CYS A 68 -3.55 0.64 6.88
C CYS A 68 -3.46 2.02 6.23
N LEU A 69 -4.62 2.66 6.03
CA LEU A 69 -4.69 4.05 5.59
C LEU A 69 -5.20 4.94 6.71
N SER A 70 -4.81 6.22 6.75
CA SER A 70 -5.15 7.11 7.86
C SER A 70 -6.65 7.36 8.03
N PHE A 71 -7.42 7.31 6.93
CA PHE A 71 -8.85 7.59 6.94
C PHE A 71 -9.74 6.40 6.56
N ASP A 72 -9.14 5.28 6.13
CA ASP A 72 -9.89 4.11 5.68
C ASP A 72 -9.76 2.92 6.63
N GLU A 73 -10.72 2.00 6.51
CA GLU A 73 -10.63 0.71 7.16
C GLU A 73 -9.47 -0.12 6.60
N PRO A 74 -8.84 -0.98 7.43
CA PRO A 74 -7.86 -1.95 6.99
C PRO A 74 -8.28 -2.73 5.74
N GLN A 75 -7.43 -2.72 4.72
CA GLN A 75 -7.65 -3.44 3.48
C GLN A 75 -6.82 -4.74 3.46
N GLY A 76 -7.37 -5.80 2.88
CA GLY A 76 -6.75 -7.12 2.79
C GLY A 76 -7.62 -8.24 3.36
N PRO A 77 -7.06 -9.45 3.55
CA PRO A 77 -5.67 -9.81 3.29
C PRO A 77 -5.36 -9.93 1.79
N PHE A 78 -4.22 -9.39 1.36
CA PHE A 78 -3.68 -9.56 0.02
C PHE A 78 -2.68 -10.72 -0.02
N GLY A 79 -2.57 -11.39 -1.17
CA GLY A 79 -1.61 -12.49 -1.36
C GLY A 79 -0.20 -12.04 -1.75
N THR A 80 -0.02 -10.81 -2.22
CA THR A 80 1.30 -10.27 -2.62
C THR A 80 1.40 -8.79 -2.27
N ILE A 81 2.62 -8.29 -2.09
CA ILE A 81 2.88 -6.87 -1.85
C ILE A 81 2.39 -5.99 -3.00
N ARG A 82 2.55 -6.43 -4.26
CA ARG A 82 2.08 -5.69 -5.44
C ARG A 82 0.56 -5.57 -5.46
N ALA A 83 -0.16 -6.62 -5.07
CA ALA A 83 -1.62 -6.58 -4.97
C ALA A 83 -2.08 -5.60 -3.88
N ALA A 84 -1.37 -5.54 -2.75
CA ALA A 84 -1.66 -4.57 -1.69
C ALA A 84 -1.41 -3.12 -2.14
N ILE A 85 -0.24 -2.85 -2.74
CA ILE A 85 0.14 -1.53 -3.23
C ILE A 85 -0.85 -1.03 -4.29
N CYS A 86 -1.12 -1.84 -5.32
CA CYS A 86 -2.01 -1.44 -6.41
C CYS A 86 -3.48 -1.42 -5.99
N GLY A 87 -3.89 -2.33 -5.09
CA GLY A 87 -5.28 -2.41 -4.61
C GLY A 87 -5.70 -1.23 -3.76
N ALA A 88 -4.75 -0.59 -3.07
CA ALA A 88 -4.95 0.60 -2.26
C ALA A 88 -4.40 1.88 -2.91
N ASP A 89 -4.07 1.84 -4.21
CA ASP A 89 -3.53 2.97 -4.99
C ASP A 89 -2.27 3.65 -4.38
N LEU A 90 -1.50 2.95 -3.55
CA LEU A 90 -0.24 3.45 -2.96
C LEU A 90 0.90 3.60 -3.97
N ASN A 91 0.64 3.28 -5.24
CA ASN A 91 1.53 3.57 -6.36
C ASN A 91 1.14 4.84 -7.14
N PHE A 92 0.10 5.57 -6.72
CA PHE A 92 -0.30 6.81 -7.36
C PHE A 92 0.39 8.01 -6.69
N VAL A 93 1.37 8.59 -7.37
CA VAL A 93 2.17 9.72 -6.87
C VAL A 93 1.43 11.03 -7.07
N THR A 94 1.36 11.84 -6.02
CA THR A 94 0.73 13.17 -6.00
C THR A 94 1.77 14.23 -5.65
N PRO A 95 1.45 15.54 -5.73
CA PRO A 95 2.38 16.59 -5.32
C PRO A 95 2.84 16.49 -3.86
N ALA A 96 2.06 15.82 -3.00
CA ALA A 96 2.38 15.62 -1.59
C ALA A 96 3.28 14.39 -1.35
N THR A 97 3.55 13.54 -2.35
CA THR A 97 4.44 12.39 -2.16
C THR A 97 5.87 12.86 -1.95
N VAL A 98 6.45 12.56 -0.79
CA VAL A 98 7.84 12.91 -0.49
C VAL A 98 8.75 11.71 -0.60
N GLU A 99 8.33 10.58 -0.04
CA GLU A 99 9.18 9.41 0.09
C GLU A 99 8.39 8.12 0.03
N ILE A 100 8.99 7.10 -0.59
CA ILE A 100 8.49 5.73 -0.62
C ILE A 100 9.59 4.83 -0.10
N GLN A 101 9.28 3.98 0.88
CA GLN A 101 10.23 3.00 1.42
C GLN A 101 9.64 1.60 1.31
N SER A 102 10.49 0.62 1.04
CA SER A 102 10.15 -0.80 1.07
C SER A 102 11.30 -1.65 1.57
N MET A 103 10.96 -2.70 2.33
CA MET A 103 11.90 -3.74 2.75
C MET A 103 11.92 -4.93 1.78
N GLU A 104 10.98 -5.00 0.84
CA GLU A 104 10.81 -6.15 -0.06
C GLU A 104 10.98 -5.81 -1.54
N LEU A 105 10.79 -4.55 -1.93
CA LEU A 105 10.98 -4.09 -3.30
C LEU A 105 12.21 -3.19 -3.41
N VAL A 106 13.04 -3.43 -4.42
CA VAL A 106 14.14 -2.50 -4.74
C VAL A 106 13.61 -1.25 -5.43
N SER A 107 14.36 -0.14 -5.39
CA SER A 107 13.91 1.17 -5.89
C SER A 107 13.46 1.14 -7.35
N LYS A 108 14.15 0.37 -8.20
CA LYS A 108 13.79 0.19 -9.61
C LYS A 108 12.45 -0.53 -9.81
N GLU A 109 12.09 -1.44 -8.92
CA GLU A 109 10.78 -2.11 -8.99
C GLU A 109 9.67 -1.18 -8.56
N ILE A 110 9.88 -0.42 -7.48
CA ILE A 110 8.94 0.61 -7.03
C ILE A 110 8.70 1.62 -8.15
N ALA A 111 9.76 2.20 -8.71
CA ALA A 111 9.67 3.20 -9.78
C ALA A 111 8.88 2.72 -11.02
N LYS A 112 8.93 1.42 -11.35
CA LYS A 112 8.15 0.83 -12.45
C LYS A 112 6.66 0.70 -12.12
N LEU A 113 6.31 0.58 -10.85
CA LEU A 113 4.92 0.49 -10.38
C LEU A 113 4.25 1.86 -10.30
N LEU A 114 5.03 2.94 -10.12
CA LEU A 114 4.50 4.29 -9.91
C LEU A 114 3.72 4.80 -11.13
N ARG A 115 2.60 5.48 -10.83
CA ARG A 115 1.74 6.20 -11.77
C ARG A 115 1.61 7.64 -11.28
N CYS A 116 1.54 8.61 -12.18
CA CYS A 116 1.31 10.01 -11.82
C CYS A 116 0.69 10.79 -12.98
N GLN A 117 0.11 11.95 -12.67
CA GLN A 117 -0.35 12.95 -13.65
C GLN A 117 0.41 14.28 -13.50
N LEU A 118 1.56 14.24 -12.84
CA LEU A 118 2.40 15.41 -12.57
C LEU A 118 3.19 15.81 -13.82
N ASP A 119 3.54 17.09 -13.90
CA ASP A 119 4.47 17.59 -14.89
C ASP A 119 5.91 17.61 -14.33
N PRO A 120 6.92 17.28 -15.15
CA PRO A 120 8.31 17.47 -14.79
C PRO A 120 8.67 18.96 -14.59
N PRO A 121 9.66 19.28 -13.73
CA PRO A 121 10.39 18.37 -12.87
C PRO A 121 9.61 18.07 -11.58
N PHE A 122 9.60 16.80 -11.17
CA PHE A 122 9.11 16.36 -9.86
C PHE A 122 10.15 15.43 -9.21
N PHE A 123 10.34 15.53 -7.90
CA PHE A 123 11.35 14.78 -7.16
C PHE A 123 10.75 14.08 -5.96
N LEU A 124 11.24 12.87 -5.67
CA LEU A 124 10.90 12.12 -4.46
C LEU A 124 12.05 11.19 -4.08
N ARG A 125 11.99 10.60 -2.89
CA ARG A 125 12.94 9.56 -2.47
C ARG A 125 12.32 8.16 -2.58
N ILE A 126 13.05 7.22 -3.16
CA ILE A 126 12.67 5.79 -3.17
C ILE A 126 13.75 5.01 -2.45
N ASN A 127 13.42 4.37 -1.34
CA ASN A 127 14.37 3.68 -0.45
C ASN A 127 15.58 4.56 -0.08
N GLY A 128 15.35 5.85 0.17
CA GLY A 128 16.39 6.83 0.47
C GLY A 128 17.18 7.35 -0.74
N GLU A 129 17.02 6.74 -1.93
CA GLU A 129 17.67 7.22 -3.15
C GLU A 129 16.88 8.40 -3.76
N PRO A 130 17.53 9.41 -4.34
CA PRO A 130 16.85 10.51 -5.03
C PRO A 130 16.38 10.08 -6.43
N TRP A 131 15.12 10.36 -6.75
CA TRP A 131 14.51 10.06 -8.05
C TRP A 131 13.84 11.31 -8.63
N ALA A 132 13.81 11.40 -9.96
CA ALA A 132 13.21 12.50 -10.70
C ALA A 132 12.22 11.99 -11.75
N LEU A 133 11.10 12.70 -11.92
CA LEU A 133 10.19 12.49 -13.03
C LEU A 133 10.81 13.08 -14.31
N SER A 134 11.07 12.24 -15.30
CA SER A 134 11.58 12.66 -16.61
C SER A 134 10.48 13.21 -17.53
N GLU A 135 10.87 13.90 -18.60
CA GLU A 135 9.99 14.35 -19.70
C GLU A 135 9.10 13.23 -20.28
N LYS A 136 9.54 11.98 -20.20
CA LYS A 136 8.76 10.80 -20.63
C LYS A 136 7.75 10.32 -19.58
N ARG A 137 7.54 11.11 -18.52
CA ARG A 137 6.70 10.79 -17.36
C ARG A 137 7.06 9.44 -16.73
N LYS A 138 8.37 9.18 -16.63
CA LYS A 138 8.95 8.02 -15.94
C LYS A 138 9.91 8.48 -14.86
N PHE A 139 9.85 7.85 -13.70
CA PHE A 139 10.82 8.07 -12.64
C PHE A 139 12.17 7.45 -13.00
N VAL A 140 13.22 8.25 -12.92
CA VAL A 140 14.61 7.85 -13.16
C VAL A 140 15.48 8.26 -11.97
N PRO A 141 16.55 7.50 -11.65
CA PRO A 141 17.48 7.89 -10.59
C PRO A 141 18.08 9.26 -10.90
N LYS A 142 18.09 10.15 -9.91
CA LYS A 142 18.80 11.42 -10.00
C LYS A 142 20.22 11.17 -9.54
N ILE A 143 21.17 11.15 -10.47
CA ILE A 143 22.59 11.13 -10.11
C ILE A 143 22.90 12.51 -9.57
N GLU A 144 23.00 12.64 -8.24
CA GLU A 144 23.67 13.79 -7.66
C GLU A 144 25.12 13.72 -8.15
N LYS A 145 25.50 14.64 -9.03
CA LYS A 145 26.92 14.85 -9.28
C LYS A 145 27.51 15.25 -7.94
N ALA A 146 28.35 14.40 -7.36
CA ALA A 146 29.17 14.79 -6.24
C ALA A 146 29.95 16.02 -6.69
N THR A 147 29.55 17.20 -6.22
CA THR A 147 30.45 18.34 -6.18
C THR A 147 31.50 17.98 -5.15
N PHE A 148 32.53 17.25 -5.59
CA PHE A 148 33.83 17.33 -4.96
C PHE A 148 34.24 18.79 -5.12
N GLY A 149 33.96 19.59 -4.10
CA GLY A 149 34.54 20.91 -4.00
C GLY A 149 36.05 20.71 -3.95
N GLU A 150 36.73 21.08 -5.03
CA GLU A 150 38.05 21.68 -4.91
C GLU A 150 37.85 22.95 -4.06
N VAL A 151 38.29 22.93 -2.80
CA VAL A 151 39.44 23.68 -2.25
C VAL A 151 39.80 23.09 -0.89
#